data_AF-X0Z5G3-F1
#
_entry.id   AF-X0Z5G3-F1
#
_cell.length_a   1.000
_cell.length_b   1.000
_cell.length_c   1.000
_cell.angle_alpha   90.00
_cell.angle_beta   90.00
_cell.angle_gamma   90.00
#
_symmetry.space_group_name_H-M   'P 1'
#
loop_
_entity.id
_entity.type
_entity.pdbx_description
1 polymer ?
#
loop_
_entity_poly.entity_id
_entity_poly.type
_entity_poly.pdbx_seq_one_letter_code
_entity_poly.pdbx_strand_id
1 'polypeptide(L)'
;GLSSIMGSINVIVTVLHKRSPGMTLFRMPIFVWSVLATSIIALTATQLIGLAFLMVSAERALGMTFFSPILTPGAVAVGSPPGQALLFQNLFWFYSHPAVYVFILPGLGIISELLPVFARKPLFGYKWVALSSMAIALMGFLVWGHHMFTSGMFEGLRIPFMVTTMLIAVPTGVKFFSWAATMWGGKISLKTPMLFTMGAISIFLIGGLTGPPNGVAVLDTNDLVAVVHSKIASPRRLALRRPVAHRSVHSKHPLEPVGEDSRTNQESHRANQDSNDDGSLFDLNRKTHLRTNNYGPDDA
;
A
#
# COMPACT_ATOMS: atom_id res chain seq x y z
N GLY A 1 12.21 -12.18 7.09
CA GLY A 1 12.55 -12.43 5.68
C GLY A 1 12.83 -13.90 5.45
N LEU A 2 14.10 -14.31 5.40
CA LEU A 2 14.52 -15.68 5.06
C LEU A 2 13.88 -16.77 5.94
N SER A 3 13.84 -16.57 7.26
CA SER A 3 13.18 -17.52 8.18
C SER A 3 11.70 -17.77 7.81
N SER A 4 10.96 -16.72 7.48
CA SER A 4 9.54 -16.82 7.07
C SER A 4 9.37 -17.59 5.76
N ILE A 5 10.28 -17.40 4.80
CA ILE A 5 10.27 -18.12 3.50
C ILE A 5 10.55 -19.61 3.74
N MET A 6 11.63 -19.94 4.46
CA MET A 6 12.01 -21.31 4.76
C MET A 6 10.94 -22.03 5.60
N GLY A 7 10.37 -21.34 6.60
CA GLY A 7 9.26 -21.84 7.39
C GLY A 7 8.02 -22.12 6.55
N SER A 8 7.71 -21.25 5.59
CA SER A 8 6.56 -21.44 4.69
C SER A 8 6.74 -22.66 3.79
N ILE A 9 7.93 -22.86 3.22
CA ILE A 9 8.25 -24.06 2.44
C ILE A 9 8.07 -25.31 3.30
N ASN A 10 8.64 -25.32 4.51
CA ASN A 10 8.54 -26.45 5.43
C ASN A 10 7.07 -26.80 5.74
N VAL A 11 6.26 -25.80 6.08
CA VAL A 11 4.83 -26.00 6.37
C VAL A 11 4.07 -26.51 5.16
N ILE A 12 4.27 -25.93 3.96
CA ILE A 12 3.60 -26.39 2.74
C ILE A 12 3.96 -27.85 2.44
N VAL A 13 5.24 -28.19 2.47
CA VAL A 13 5.71 -29.56 2.20
C VAL A 13 5.15 -30.53 3.23
N THR A 14 5.17 -30.16 4.51
CA THR A 14 4.63 -30.96 5.61
C THR A 14 3.14 -31.21 5.42
N VAL A 15 2.35 -30.17 5.17
CA VAL A 15 0.91 -30.29 4.97
C VAL A 15 0.59 -31.13 3.74
N LEU A 16 1.38 -31.06 2.66
CA LEU A 16 1.11 -31.81 1.42
C LEU A 16 1.60 -33.25 1.44
N HIS A 17 2.75 -33.54 2.07
CA HIS A 17 3.46 -34.82 1.95
C HIS A 17 3.58 -35.60 3.25
N LYS A 18 3.33 -34.99 4.42
CA LYS A 18 3.49 -35.63 5.74
C LYS A 18 2.17 -35.79 6.49
N ARG A 19 1.05 -35.88 5.77
CA ARG A 19 -0.26 -36.23 6.35
C ARG A 19 -0.30 -37.72 6.71
N SER A 20 -1.07 -38.06 7.73
CA SER A 20 -1.34 -39.45 8.08
C SER A 20 -2.09 -40.19 6.96
N PRO A 21 -1.87 -41.52 6.81
CA PRO A 21 -2.64 -42.33 5.88
C PRO A 21 -4.14 -42.18 6.10
N GLY A 22 -4.91 -41.99 5.02
CA GLY A 22 -6.38 -41.79 5.08
C GLY A 22 -6.85 -40.35 5.33
N MET A 23 -5.94 -39.41 5.67
CA MET A 23 -6.26 -37.99 5.80
C MET A 23 -6.12 -37.26 4.46
N THR A 24 -7.21 -37.24 3.69
CA THR A 24 -7.33 -36.42 2.46
C THR A 24 -7.33 -34.92 2.79
N LEU A 25 -7.09 -34.04 1.81
CA LEU A 25 -7.12 -32.57 1.98
C LEU A 25 -8.38 -32.06 2.69
N PHE A 26 -9.57 -32.49 2.27
CA PHE A 26 -10.84 -32.09 2.90
C PHE A 26 -11.20 -32.88 4.17
N ARG A 27 -10.22 -33.54 4.79
CA ARG A 27 -10.33 -34.15 6.13
C ARG A 27 -9.35 -33.53 7.12
N MET A 28 -8.57 -32.54 6.71
CA MET A 28 -7.64 -31.84 7.60
C MET A 28 -8.39 -30.94 8.59
N PRO A 29 -7.86 -30.68 9.80
CA PRO A 29 -8.38 -29.64 10.68
C PRO A 29 -8.46 -28.28 9.95
N ILE A 30 -9.43 -27.45 10.29
CA ILE A 30 -9.66 -26.18 9.58
C ILE A 30 -8.52 -25.19 9.80
N PHE A 31 -7.84 -25.29 10.95
CA PHE A 31 -6.61 -24.53 11.22
C PHE A 31 -5.51 -24.84 10.20
N VAL A 32 -5.36 -26.10 9.77
CA VAL A 32 -4.33 -26.52 8.81
C VAL A 32 -4.56 -25.86 7.44
N TRP A 33 -5.81 -25.73 6.99
CA TRP A 33 -6.13 -24.96 5.78
C TRP A 33 -5.75 -23.49 5.90
N SER A 34 -5.96 -22.90 7.07
CA SER A 34 -5.62 -21.49 7.29
C SER A 34 -4.12 -21.25 7.32
N VAL A 35 -3.38 -22.14 7.97
CA VAL A 35 -1.91 -22.14 7.98
C VAL A 35 -1.34 -22.41 6.59
N LEU A 36 -1.91 -23.34 5.83
CA LEU A 36 -1.50 -23.59 4.44
C LEU A 36 -1.68 -22.34 3.56
N ALA A 37 -2.84 -21.67 3.64
CA ALA A 37 -3.10 -20.42 2.93
C ALA A 37 -2.08 -19.33 3.33
N THR A 38 -1.80 -19.22 4.62
CA THR A 38 -0.80 -18.30 5.18
C THR A 38 0.61 -18.58 4.65
N SER A 39 1.03 -19.84 4.62
CA SER A 39 2.35 -20.23 4.12
C SER A 39 2.49 -19.98 2.62
N ILE A 40 1.42 -20.16 1.83
CA ILE A 40 1.46 -19.81 0.39
C ILE A 40 1.72 -18.32 0.22
N ILE A 41 1.03 -17.47 0.98
CA ILE A 41 1.27 -16.02 0.93
C ILE A 41 2.69 -15.69 1.36
N ALA A 42 3.12 -16.18 2.52
CA ALA A 42 4.42 -15.86 3.08
C ALA A 42 5.58 -16.36 2.18
N LEU A 43 5.42 -17.48 1.49
CA LEU A 43 6.39 -17.95 0.49
C LEU A 43 6.49 -17.00 -0.71
N THR A 44 5.34 -16.58 -1.25
CA THR A 44 5.28 -15.87 -2.54
C THR A 44 5.42 -14.34 -2.43
N ALA A 45 4.93 -13.75 -1.34
CA ALA A 45 4.97 -12.30 -1.11
C ALA A 45 6.27 -11.82 -0.43
N THR A 46 6.80 -12.57 0.56
CA THR A 46 7.91 -12.09 1.42
C THR A 46 9.20 -11.81 0.65
N GLN A 47 9.36 -12.39 -0.53
CA GLN A 47 10.49 -12.12 -1.40
C GLN A 47 10.50 -10.67 -1.95
N LEU A 48 9.34 -10.04 -2.15
CA LEU A 48 9.23 -8.65 -2.65
C LEU A 48 9.79 -7.64 -1.65
N ILE A 49 9.54 -7.81 -0.35
CA ILE A 49 10.09 -6.89 0.66
C ILE A 49 11.61 -7.07 0.80
N GLY A 50 12.11 -8.30 0.61
CA GLY A 50 13.54 -8.56 0.53
C GLY A 50 14.18 -7.86 -0.67
N LEU A 51 13.52 -7.92 -1.84
CA LEU A 51 13.95 -7.20 -3.03
C LEU A 51 13.94 -5.68 -2.83
N ALA A 52 12.85 -5.10 -2.30
CA ALA A 52 12.77 -3.68 -2.00
C ALA A 52 13.88 -3.23 -1.04
N PHE A 53 14.15 -4.03 0.01
CA PHE A 53 15.25 -3.78 0.95
C PHE A 53 16.62 -3.81 0.27
N LEU A 54 16.89 -4.79 -0.60
CA LEU A 54 18.15 -4.88 -1.34
C LEU A 54 18.32 -3.70 -2.30
N MET A 55 17.25 -3.31 -3.00
CA MET A 55 17.28 -2.15 -3.91
C MET A 55 17.54 -0.85 -3.15
N VAL A 56 16.89 -0.63 -1.99
CA VAL A 56 17.16 0.55 -1.15
C VAL A 56 18.61 0.51 -0.65
N SER A 57 19.10 -0.67 -0.22
CA SER A 57 20.46 -0.82 0.27
C SER A 57 21.49 -0.53 -0.83
N ALA A 58 21.27 -1.02 -2.04
CA ALA A 58 22.12 -0.76 -3.20
C ALA A 58 22.08 0.72 -3.62
N GLU A 59 20.92 1.36 -3.60
CA GLU A 59 20.79 2.80 -3.85
C GLU A 59 21.59 3.62 -2.83
N ARG A 60 21.59 3.22 -1.56
CA ARG A 60 22.31 3.93 -0.49
C ARG A 60 23.81 3.62 -0.46
N ALA A 61 24.22 2.39 -0.75
CA ALA A 61 25.59 1.94 -0.60
C ALA A 61 26.41 2.03 -1.89
N LEU A 62 25.78 1.85 -3.06
CA LEU A 62 26.45 1.75 -4.36
C LEU A 62 26.14 2.93 -5.28
N GLY A 63 25.36 3.91 -4.81
CA GLY A 63 24.98 5.08 -5.61
C GLY A 63 23.99 4.78 -6.73
N MET A 64 23.34 3.61 -6.76
CA MET A 64 22.28 3.31 -7.72
C MET A 64 21.04 4.20 -7.48
N THR A 65 20.12 4.30 -8.44
CA THR A 65 18.90 5.12 -8.33
C THR A 65 17.66 4.35 -8.80
N PHE A 66 17.09 3.55 -7.92
CA PHE A 66 15.86 2.80 -8.20
C PHE A 66 14.59 3.60 -7.88
N PHE A 67 14.60 4.33 -6.76
CA PHE A 67 13.41 5.00 -6.22
C PHE A 67 13.49 6.53 -6.27
N SER A 68 14.71 7.09 -6.24
CA SER A 68 14.92 8.52 -6.35
C SER A 68 14.79 9.01 -7.80
N PRO A 69 13.90 9.98 -8.09
CA PRO A 69 13.89 10.66 -9.39
C PRO A 69 15.06 11.64 -9.54
N ILE A 70 15.76 11.96 -8.45
CA ILE A 70 16.90 12.88 -8.45
C ILE A 70 18.19 12.06 -8.63
N LEU A 71 18.98 12.43 -9.63
CA LEU A 71 20.31 11.87 -9.86
C LEU A 71 21.31 12.46 -8.86
N THR A 72 21.92 11.60 -8.07
CA THR A 72 23.03 11.98 -7.18
C THR A 72 24.36 11.92 -7.95
N PRO A 73 25.43 12.59 -7.49
CA PRO A 73 26.76 12.44 -8.10
C PRO A 73 27.22 10.98 -8.18
N GLY A 74 26.90 10.18 -7.16
CA GLY A 74 27.14 8.73 -7.16
C GLY A 74 26.39 8.00 -8.27
N ALA A 75 25.12 8.37 -8.52
CA ALA A 75 24.30 7.82 -9.59
C ALA A 75 24.85 8.14 -10.98
N VAL A 76 25.31 9.38 -11.17
CA VAL A 76 25.96 9.80 -12.43
C VAL A 76 27.25 9.02 -12.64
N ALA A 77 28.07 8.86 -11.59
CA ALA A 77 29.34 8.15 -11.67
C ALA A 77 29.20 6.67 -12.08
N VAL A 78 28.10 6.01 -11.69
CA VAL A 78 27.79 4.62 -12.08
C VAL A 78 26.87 4.52 -13.30
N GLY A 79 26.51 5.65 -13.93
CA GLY A 79 25.63 5.69 -15.10
C GLY A 79 24.19 5.25 -14.84
N SER A 80 23.71 5.37 -13.60
CA SER A 80 22.36 4.94 -13.20
C SER A 80 21.30 5.96 -13.67
N PRO A 81 20.22 5.51 -14.35
CA PRO A 81 19.14 6.41 -14.78
C PRO A 81 18.27 6.87 -13.59
N PRO A 82 17.48 7.96 -13.74
CA PRO A 82 16.54 8.38 -12.71
C PRO A 82 15.53 7.26 -12.37
N GLY A 83 15.28 7.06 -11.07
CA GLY A 83 14.35 6.07 -10.54
C GLY A 83 12.92 6.60 -10.42
N GLN A 84 12.03 5.79 -9.83
CA GLN A 84 10.63 6.14 -9.62
C GLN A 84 10.16 5.82 -8.20
N ALA A 85 9.64 6.81 -7.48
CA ALA A 85 9.14 6.62 -6.12
C ALA A 85 7.94 5.65 -6.06
N LEU A 86 7.10 5.63 -7.11
CA LEU A 86 5.97 4.70 -7.22
C LEU A 86 6.40 3.23 -7.32
N LEU A 87 7.63 2.95 -7.76
CA LEU A 87 8.16 1.59 -7.78
C LEU A 87 8.29 1.04 -6.36
N PHE A 88 8.79 1.85 -5.41
CA PHE A 88 8.87 1.44 -4.00
C PHE A 88 7.49 1.12 -3.44
N GLN A 89 6.51 2.01 -3.69
CA GLN A 89 5.14 1.80 -3.20
C GLN A 89 4.53 0.51 -3.75
N ASN A 90 4.71 0.22 -5.05
CA ASN A 90 4.24 -1.03 -5.63
C ASN A 90 4.90 -2.24 -4.98
N LEU A 91 6.23 -2.28 -4.85
CA LEU A 91 6.93 -3.40 -4.23
C LEU A 91 6.51 -3.59 -2.77
N PHE A 92 6.44 -2.50 -2.01
CA PHE A 92 6.08 -2.50 -0.61
C PHE A 92 4.65 -2.97 -0.41
N TRP A 93 3.67 -2.39 -1.12
CA TRP A 93 2.26 -2.74 -0.94
C TRP A 93 1.91 -4.10 -1.51
N PHE A 94 2.53 -4.52 -2.62
CA PHE A 94 2.37 -5.86 -3.15
C PHE A 94 2.80 -6.93 -2.14
N TYR A 95 3.78 -6.66 -1.28
CA TYR A 95 4.07 -7.51 -0.13
C TYR A 95 3.13 -7.26 1.05
N SER A 96 3.01 -6.01 1.49
CA SER A 96 2.42 -5.65 2.78
C SER A 96 0.92 -5.94 2.82
N HIS A 97 0.21 -5.82 1.70
CA HIS A 97 -1.21 -6.18 1.66
C HIS A 97 -1.43 -7.69 1.85
N PRO A 98 -0.80 -8.61 1.09
CA PRO A 98 -0.82 -10.02 1.45
C PRO A 98 -0.31 -10.31 2.87
N ALA A 99 0.68 -9.56 3.37
CA ALA A 99 1.22 -9.77 4.71
C ALA A 99 0.19 -9.54 5.83
N VAL A 100 -0.79 -8.64 5.66
CA VAL A 100 -1.88 -8.53 6.65
C VAL A 100 -2.73 -9.81 6.71
N TYR A 101 -2.84 -10.54 5.60
CA TYR A 101 -3.53 -11.83 5.58
C TYR A 101 -2.74 -12.94 6.27
N VAL A 102 -1.40 -12.87 6.26
CA VAL A 102 -0.55 -13.78 7.02
C VAL A 102 -0.84 -13.69 8.52
N PHE A 103 -1.16 -12.50 9.04
CA PHE A 103 -1.51 -12.32 10.44
C PHE A 103 -2.94 -12.74 10.77
N ILE A 104 -3.91 -12.40 9.92
CA ILE A 104 -5.32 -12.62 10.25
C ILE A 104 -5.77 -14.07 10.02
N LEU A 105 -5.31 -14.73 8.94
CA LEU A 105 -5.80 -16.06 8.56
C LEU A 105 -5.61 -17.09 9.68
N PRO A 106 -4.44 -17.25 10.31
CA PRO A 106 -4.27 -18.19 11.42
C PRO A 106 -5.26 -17.91 12.57
N GLY A 107 -5.51 -16.64 12.89
CA GLY A 107 -6.53 -16.24 13.86
C GLY A 107 -7.94 -16.69 13.48
N LEU A 108 -8.33 -16.53 12.21
CA LEU A 108 -9.61 -17.03 11.69
C LEU A 108 -9.69 -18.56 11.71
N GLY A 109 -8.56 -19.25 11.55
CA GLY A 109 -8.44 -20.69 11.70
C GLY A 109 -8.69 -21.13 13.14
N ILE A 110 -8.07 -20.45 14.11
CA ILE A 110 -8.26 -20.70 15.55
C ILE A 110 -9.73 -20.51 15.94
N ILE A 111 -10.36 -19.40 15.53
CA ILE A 111 -11.80 -19.17 15.76
C ILE A 111 -12.61 -20.35 15.25
N SER A 112 -12.29 -20.85 14.06
CA SER A 112 -13.01 -21.95 13.41
C SER A 112 -12.79 -23.32 14.08
N GLU A 113 -11.70 -23.51 14.84
CA GLU A 113 -11.46 -24.71 15.67
C GLU A 113 -12.15 -24.62 17.03
N LEU A 114 -12.15 -23.44 17.65
CA LEU A 114 -12.72 -23.25 18.99
C LEU A 114 -14.26 -23.28 18.96
N LEU A 115 -14.88 -22.68 17.95
CA LEU A 115 -16.35 -22.61 17.87
C LEU A 115 -17.02 -23.99 17.96
N PRO A 116 -16.64 -25.02 17.19
CA PRO A 116 -17.27 -26.33 17.29
C PRO A 116 -17.15 -26.98 18.66
N VAL A 117 -16.00 -26.79 19.32
CA VAL A 117 -15.71 -27.34 20.65
C VAL A 117 -16.64 -26.73 21.70
N PHE A 118 -16.72 -25.40 21.73
CA PHE A 118 -17.49 -24.70 22.76
C PHE A 118 -18.99 -24.57 22.43
N ALA A 119 -19.38 -24.68 21.15
CA ALA A 119 -20.79 -24.78 20.74
C ALA A 119 -21.32 -26.23 20.73
N ARG A 120 -20.44 -27.22 20.86
CA ARG A 120 -20.75 -28.67 20.78
C ARG A 120 -21.51 -29.05 19.51
N LYS A 121 -21.13 -28.42 18.40
CA LYS A 121 -21.75 -28.59 17.08
C LYS A 121 -20.65 -28.52 16.02
N PRO A 122 -20.63 -29.41 15.02
CA PRO A 122 -19.63 -29.35 13.95
C PRO A 122 -19.61 -27.99 13.25
N LEU A 123 -18.44 -27.60 12.75
CA LEU A 123 -18.27 -26.37 11.98
C LEU A 123 -19.19 -26.38 10.75
N PHE A 124 -20.11 -25.43 10.69
CA PHE A 124 -21.04 -25.34 9.58
C PHE A 124 -20.30 -25.00 8.27
N GLY A 125 -20.51 -25.78 7.22
CA GLY A 125 -19.90 -25.49 5.92
C GLY A 125 -18.38 -25.59 5.89
N TYR A 126 -17.77 -26.54 6.62
CA TYR A 126 -16.31 -26.77 6.68
C TYR A 126 -15.58 -26.57 5.34
N LYS A 127 -16.07 -27.17 4.23
CA LYS A 127 -15.44 -27.06 2.91
C LYS A 127 -15.39 -25.61 2.43
N TRP A 128 -16.47 -24.86 2.61
CA TRP A 128 -16.56 -23.44 2.26
C TRP A 128 -15.66 -22.57 3.15
N VAL A 129 -15.54 -22.90 4.44
CA VAL A 129 -14.60 -22.21 5.32
C VAL A 129 -13.15 -22.47 4.88
N ALA A 130 -12.81 -23.69 4.48
CA ALA A 130 -11.47 -24.04 3.99
C ALA A 130 -11.16 -23.29 2.68
N LEU A 131 -12.07 -23.36 1.70
CA LEU A 131 -11.91 -22.68 0.42
C LEU A 131 -11.91 -21.16 0.55
N SER A 132 -12.66 -20.59 1.51
CA SER A 132 -12.61 -19.14 1.78
C SER A 132 -11.23 -18.68 2.26
N SER A 133 -10.49 -19.48 3.03
CA SER A 133 -9.10 -19.15 3.41
C SER A 133 -8.20 -19.07 2.18
N MET A 134 -8.34 -20.02 1.26
CA MET A 134 -7.59 -20.04 0.00
C MET A 134 -7.97 -18.87 -0.91
N ALA A 135 -9.26 -18.52 -0.97
CA ALA A 135 -9.75 -17.38 -1.74
C ALA A 135 -9.22 -16.05 -1.19
N ILE A 136 -9.19 -15.86 0.13
CA ILE A 136 -8.59 -14.68 0.77
C ILE A 136 -7.09 -14.61 0.43
N ALA A 137 -6.38 -15.73 0.50
CA ALA A 137 -4.96 -15.77 0.16
C ALA A 137 -4.69 -15.38 -1.30
N LEU A 138 -5.48 -15.89 -2.25
CA LEU A 138 -5.37 -15.52 -3.66
C LEU A 138 -5.72 -14.05 -3.88
N MET A 139 -6.84 -13.59 -3.34
CA MET A 139 -7.27 -12.20 -3.53
C MET A 139 -6.33 -11.20 -2.86
N GLY A 140 -5.59 -11.58 -1.81
CA GLY A 140 -4.59 -10.71 -1.20
C GLY A 140 -3.55 -10.18 -2.19
N PHE A 141 -3.27 -10.92 -3.28
CA PHE A 141 -2.37 -10.50 -4.35
C PHE A 141 -3.01 -9.62 -5.42
N LEU A 142 -4.32 -9.34 -5.36
CA LEU A 142 -5.07 -8.63 -6.40
C LEU A 142 -5.54 -7.24 -5.96
N VAL A 143 -5.17 -6.80 -4.76
CA VAL A 143 -5.82 -5.64 -4.12
C VAL A 143 -4.85 -4.59 -3.59
N TRP A 144 -3.54 -4.83 -3.63
CA TRP A 144 -2.54 -3.94 -3.01
C TRP A 144 -2.63 -2.48 -3.45
N GLY A 145 -3.06 -2.25 -4.70
CA GLY A 145 -3.18 -0.91 -5.29
C GLY A 145 -4.16 0.01 -4.56
N HIS A 146 -5.05 -0.49 -3.70
CA HIS A 146 -5.89 0.41 -2.89
C HIS A 146 -5.11 1.26 -1.89
N HIS A 147 -3.88 0.87 -1.52
CA HIS A 147 -3.03 1.70 -0.66
C HIS A 147 -2.39 2.87 -1.43
N MET A 148 -2.62 2.92 -2.75
CA MET A 148 -1.95 3.80 -3.68
C MET A 148 -2.94 4.74 -4.38
N PHE A 149 -4.22 4.78 -4.01
CA PHE A 149 -5.23 5.60 -4.72
C PHE A 149 -4.88 7.09 -4.76
N THR A 150 -4.19 7.59 -3.74
CA THR A 150 -3.72 8.99 -3.64
C THR A 150 -2.27 9.20 -4.08
N SER A 151 -1.58 8.15 -4.54
CA SER A 151 -0.14 8.19 -4.86
C SER A 151 0.21 8.80 -6.22
N GLY A 152 -0.78 9.11 -7.06
CA GLY A 152 -0.58 9.47 -8.47
C GLY A 152 -0.45 8.25 -9.40
N MET A 153 -0.86 7.05 -8.95
CA MET A 153 -0.98 5.87 -9.81
C MET A 153 -1.93 6.12 -10.99
N PHE A 154 -1.76 5.37 -12.09
CA PHE A 154 -2.62 5.46 -13.26
C PHE A 154 -4.10 5.31 -12.91
N GLU A 155 -4.91 6.30 -13.26
CA GLU A 155 -6.31 6.43 -12.83
C GLU A 155 -7.18 5.25 -13.28
N GLY A 156 -6.89 4.68 -14.45
CA GLY A 156 -7.61 3.52 -14.98
C GLY A 156 -7.50 2.26 -14.12
N LEU A 157 -6.54 2.19 -13.19
CA LEU A 157 -6.39 1.06 -12.26
C LEU A 157 -7.17 1.25 -10.94
N ARG A 158 -7.65 2.46 -10.62
CA ARG A 158 -8.37 2.71 -9.37
C ARG A 158 -9.65 1.88 -9.25
N ILE A 159 -10.46 1.85 -10.31
CA ILE A 159 -11.72 1.10 -10.35
C ILE A 159 -11.48 -0.41 -10.25
N PRO A 160 -10.60 -1.04 -11.05
CA PRO A 160 -10.25 -2.45 -10.87
C PRO A 160 -9.84 -2.81 -9.44
N PHE A 161 -8.93 -2.05 -8.83
CA PHE A 161 -8.47 -2.30 -7.46
C PHE A 161 -9.57 -2.09 -6.41
N MET A 162 -10.46 -1.11 -6.59
CA MET A 162 -11.63 -0.94 -5.74
C MET A 162 -12.53 -2.19 -5.80
N VAL A 163 -12.87 -2.65 -7.00
CA VAL A 163 -13.75 -3.81 -7.18
C VAL A 163 -13.13 -5.07 -6.58
N THR A 164 -11.85 -5.34 -6.86
CA THR A 164 -11.17 -6.52 -6.28
C THR A 164 -11.07 -6.43 -4.76
N THR A 165 -10.87 -5.23 -4.19
CA THR A 165 -10.90 -5.01 -2.74
C THR A 165 -12.27 -5.32 -2.14
N MET A 166 -13.36 -4.89 -2.77
CA MET A 166 -14.72 -5.19 -2.30
C MET A 166 -15.04 -6.68 -2.34
N LEU A 167 -14.51 -7.40 -3.33
CA LEU A 167 -14.75 -8.85 -3.47
C LEU A 167 -14.19 -9.66 -2.30
N ILE A 168 -13.22 -9.15 -1.53
CA ILE A 168 -12.71 -9.79 -0.30
C ILE A 168 -13.81 -9.95 0.76
N ALA A 169 -14.83 -9.11 0.74
CA ALA A 169 -15.97 -9.23 1.65
C ALA A 169 -16.71 -10.57 1.47
N VAL A 170 -16.68 -11.18 0.27
CA VAL A 170 -17.40 -12.43 -0.02
C VAL A 170 -16.84 -13.63 0.76
N PRO A 171 -15.57 -14.04 0.61
CA PRO A 171 -15.04 -15.17 1.38
C PRO A 171 -14.97 -14.86 2.88
N THR A 172 -14.79 -13.59 3.26
CA THR A 172 -14.86 -13.19 4.68
C THR A 172 -16.27 -13.39 5.22
N GLY A 173 -17.30 -13.01 4.47
CA GLY A 173 -18.70 -13.23 4.79
C GLY A 173 -19.04 -14.71 4.95
N VAL A 174 -18.53 -15.59 4.07
CA VAL A 174 -18.68 -17.05 4.20
C VAL A 174 -18.24 -17.54 5.59
N LYS A 175 -17.14 -17.02 6.12
CA LYS A 175 -16.67 -17.37 7.47
C LYS A 175 -17.62 -16.86 8.55
N PHE A 176 -18.06 -15.60 8.49
CA PHE A 176 -19.01 -15.05 9.46
C PHE A 176 -20.33 -15.81 9.51
N PHE A 177 -20.91 -16.11 8.34
CA PHE A 177 -22.16 -16.90 8.28
C PHE A 177 -21.94 -18.32 8.80
N SER A 178 -20.80 -18.94 8.49
CA SER A 178 -20.43 -20.24 9.05
C SER A 178 -20.31 -20.22 10.56
N TRP A 179 -19.63 -19.22 11.13
CA TRP A 179 -19.47 -19.08 12.57
C TRP A 179 -20.80 -18.85 13.28
N ALA A 180 -21.64 -17.96 12.74
CA ALA A 180 -22.99 -17.74 13.25
C ALA A 180 -23.82 -19.03 13.21
N ALA A 181 -23.80 -19.76 12.09
CA ALA A 181 -24.52 -21.02 11.94
C ALA A 181 -23.97 -22.14 12.84
N THR A 182 -22.68 -22.11 13.17
CA THR A 182 -22.04 -23.06 14.10
C THR A 182 -22.49 -22.80 15.54
N MET A 183 -22.62 -21.53 15.94
CA MET A 183 -23.15 -21.16 17.26
C MET A 183 -24.68 -21.37 17.35
N TRP A 184 -25.40 -21.14 16.25
CA TRP A 184 -26.86 -21.24 16.22
C TRP A 184 -27.35 -22.64 16.58
N GLY A 185 -28.19 -22.72 17.62
CA GLY A 185 -28.71 -23.99 18.15
C GLY A 185 -27.64 -24.88 18.80
N GLY A 186 -26.42 -24.37 19.02
CA GLY A 186 -25.37 -25.04 19.78
C GLY A 186 -25.58 -24.93 21.30
N LYS A 187 -24.93 -25.82 22.06
CA LYS A 187 -24.89 -25.77 23.52
C LYS A 187 -23.64 -25.03 23.98
N ILE A 188 -23.72 -23.69 23.95
CA ILE A 188 -22.56 -22.82 24.17
C ILE A 188 -22.05 -22.91 25.61
N SER A 189 -20.76 -23.22 25.76
CA SER A 189 -20.03 -23.19 27.03
C SER A 189 -19.13 -21.96 27.08
N LEU A 190 -19.48 -20.99 27.92
CA LEU A 190 -18.77 -19.71 28.08
C LEU A 190 -17.51 -19.84 28.96
N LYS A 191 -16.53 -20.64 28.49
CA LYS A 191 -15.18 -20.66 29.06
C LYS A 191 -14.33 -19.57 28.41
N THR A 192 -13.21 -19.23 29.04
CA THR A 192 -12.30 -18.16 28.57
C THR A 192 -12.00 -18.21 27.06
N PRO A 193 -11.64 -19.37 26.44
CA PRO A 193 -11.38 -19.39 25.00
C PRO A 193 -12.59 -19.04 24.14
N MET A 194 -13.81 -19.41 24.56
CA MET A 194 -15.04 -19.05 23.85
C MET A 194 -15.34 -17.55 23.96
N LEU A 195 -15.09 -16.94 25.13
CA LEU A 195 -15.25 -15.49 25.31
C LEU A 195 -14.31 -14.70 24.40
N PHE A 196 -13.03 -15.10 24.32
CA PHE A 196 -12.07 -14.51 23.38
C PHE A 196 -12.48 -14.73 21.93
N THR A 197 -13.02 -15.91 21.60
CA THR A 197 -13.51 -16.23 20.25
C THR A 197 -14.66 -15.29 19.86
N MET A 198 -15.66 -15.11 20.74
CA MET A 198 -16.79 -14.21 20.49
C MET A 198 -16.37 -12.74 20.43
N GLY A 199 -15.45 -12.32 21.31
CA GLY A 199 -14.87 -10.98 21.28
C GLY A 199 -14.11 -10.71 19.98
N ALA A 200 -13.29 -11.66 19.53
CA ALA A 200 -12.57 -11.58 18.27
C ALA A 200 -13.52 -11.48 17.07
N ILE A 201 -14.57 -12.30 17.02
CA ILE A 201 -15.62 -12.21 15.97
C ILE A 201 -16.27 -10.83 15.97
N SER A 202 -16.58 -10.29 17.15
CA SER A 202 -17.26 -8.99 17.28
C SER A 202 -16.38 -7.83 16.80
N ILE A 203 -15.12 -7.76 17.27
CA ILE A 203 -14.17 -6.73 16.85
C ILE A 203 -13.87 -6.86 15.37
N PHE A 204 -13.69 -8.09 14.87
CA PHE A 204 -13.43 -8.34 13.45
C PHE A 204 -14.61 -7.94 12.57
N LEU A 205 -15.85 -8.13 13.04
CA LEU A 205 -17.05 -7.68 12.32
C LEU A 205 -17.10 -6.15 12.22
N ILE A 206 -16.89 -5.45 13.35
CA ILE A 206 -16.89 -3.98 13.38
C ILE A 206 -15.80 -3.44 12.45
N GLY A 207 -14.56 -3.92 12.58
CA GLY A 207 -13.47 -3.53 11.70
C GLY A 207 -13.75 -3.86 10.23
N GLY A 208 -14.30 -5.05 9.96
CA GLY A 208 -14.65 -5.51 8.62
C GLY A 208 -15.75 -4.67 7.94
N LEU A 209 -16.66 -4.07 8.71
CA LEU A 209 -17.68 -3.16 8.18
C LEU A 209 -17.12 -1.77 7.84
N THR A 210 -16.04 -1.34 8.51
CA THR A 210 -15.35 -0.07 8.20
C THR A 210 -14.40 -0.17 7.00
N GLY A 211 -14.00 -1.38 6.59
CA GLY A 211 -13.09 -1.60 5.47
C GLY A 211 -13.64 -1.22 4.09
N PRO A 212 -14.84 -1.66 3.68
CA PRO A 212 -15.39 -1.37 2.36
C PRO A 212 -15.48 0.12 2.02
N PRO A 213 -15.93 1.02 2.92
CA PRO A 213 -15.86 2.46 2.68
C PRO A 213 -14.45 2.98 2.39
N ASN A 214 -13.42 2.47 3.09
CA ASN A 214 -12.03 2.87 2.88
C ASN A 214 -11.44 2.31 1.57
N GLY A 215 -12.03 1.24 1.01
CA GLY A 215 -11.62 0.71 -0.29
C GLY A 215 -12.27 1.42 -1.49
N VAL A 216 -13.11 2.43 -1.26
CA VAL A 216 -13.72 3.24 -2.33
C VAL A 216 -12.74 4.34 -2.74
N ALA A 217 -12.22 4.25 -3.96
CA ALA A 217 -11.24 5.20 -4.49
C ALA A 217 -11.72 6.67 -4.43
N VAL A 218 -13.03 6.91 -4.55
CA VAL A 218 -13.63 8.25 -4.51
C VAL A 218 -13.65 8.87 -3.11
N LEU A 219 -13.67 8.03 -2.06
CA LEU A 219 -13.66 8.47 -0.66
C LEU A 219 -12.25 8.65 -0.12
N ASP A 220 -11.22 8.17 -0.84
CA ASP A 220 -9.82 8.36 -0.50
C ASP A 220 -9.34 9.77 -0.91
N THR A 221 -9.77 10.74 -0.10
CA THR A 221 -9.28 12.10 0.15
C THR A 221 -9.07 13.13 -0.98
N ASN A 222 -9.09 12.83 -2.28
CA ASN A 222 -8.92 13.87 -3.33
C ASN A 222 -10.08 14.00 -4.32
N ASP A 223 -10.81 12.92 -4.62
CA ASP A 223 -11.88 12.98 -5.64
C ASP A 223 -13.14 13.68 -5.13
N LEU A 224 -13.46 13.62 -3.83
CA LEU A 224 -14.59 14.37 -3.26
C LEU A 224 -14.37 15.88 -3.37
N VAL A 225 -13.17 16.38 -3.04
CA VAL A 225 -12.85 17.81 -3.15
C VAL A 225 -12.78 18.24 -4.61
N ALA A 226 -12.23 17.43 -5.52
CA ALA A 226 -12.16 17.73 -6.95
C ALA A 226 -13.53 17.64 -7.66
N VAL A 227 -14.38 16.67 -7.31
CA VAL A 227 -15.76 16.53 -7.81
C VAL A 227 -16.64 17.64 -7.26
N VAL A 228 -16.49 18.00 -5.99
CA VAL A 228 -17.19 19.13 -5.38
C VAL A 228 -16.70 20.45 -5.98
N HIS A 229 -15.39 20.67 -6.15
CA HIS A 229 -14.87 21.88 -6.80
C HIS A 229 -15.21 21.95 -8.29
N SER A 230 -15.19 20.85 -9.05
CA SER A 230 -15.59 20.89 -10.47
C SER A 230 -17.09 21.15 -10.66
N LYS A 231 -17.94 20.69 -9.74
CA LYS A 231 -19.38 20.98 -9.71
C LYS A 231 -19.73 22.35 -9.12
N ILE A 232 -18.94 22.87 -8.18
CA ILE A 232 -19.12 24.21 -7.58
C ILE A 232 -18.48 25.32 -8.42
N ALA A 233 -17.38 25.07 -9.12
CA ALA A 233 -16.67 26.07 -9.93
C ALA A 233 -17.25 26.27 -11.35
N SER A 234 -18.30 25.55 -11.74
CA SER A 234 -18.92 25.72 -13.06
C SER A 234 -20.46 25.90 -13.09
N PRO A 235 -21.07 26.89 -12.39
CA PRO A 235 -22.48 27.19 -12.63
C PRO A 235 -22.75 28.05 -13.87
N ARG A 236 -21.75 28.63 -14.56
CA ARG A 236 -22.00 29.52 -15.72
C ARG A 236 -20.83 29.66 -16.69
N ARG A 237 -20.81 28.87 -17.77
CA ARG A 237 -20.39 29.33 -19.12
C ARG A 237 -21.15 28.56 -20.20
N LEU A 238 -22.48 28.68 -20.18
CA LEU A 238 -23.33 28.33 -21.32
C LEU A 238 -24.20 29.54 -21.68
N ALA A 239 -23.56 30.61 -22.13
CA ALA A 239 -24.16 31.69 -22.91
C ALA A 239 -23.03 32.57 -23.45
N LEU A 240 -23.14 33.04 -24.70
CA LEU A 240 -22.17 33.84 -25.47
C LEU A 240 -21.18 33.03 -26.34
N ARG A 241 -21.70 32.15 -27.19
CA ARG A 241 -21.18 32.06 -28.57
C ARG A 241 -22.02 33.02 -29.42
N ARG A 242 -21.48 34.21 -29.73
CA ARG A 242 -21.98 35.00 -30.87
C ARG A 242 -21.29 34.51 -32.13
N PRO A 243 -21.99 34.34 -33.26
CA PRO A 243 -21.36 33.95 -34.51
C PRO A 243 -20.63 35.16 -35.09
N VAL A 244 -19.33 35.01 -35.37
CA VAL A 244 -18.56 35.99 -36.14
C VAL A 244 -18.87 35.76 -37.61
N ALA A 245 -19.51 36.74 -38.24
CA ALA A 245 -19.76 36.77 -39.68
C ALA A 245 -18.46 37.09 -40.43
N HIS A 246 -18.12 36.25 -41.41
CA HIS A 246 -17.07 36.53 -42.38
C HIS A 246 -17.48 37.72 -43.26
N ARG A 247 -16.61 38.74 -43.37
CA ARG A 247 -16.70 39.76 -44.40
C ARG A 247 -15.33 39.95 -45.05
N SER A 248 -15.21 39.55 -46.32
CA SER A 248 -14.06 39.79 -47.17
C SER A 248 -14.00 41.26 -47.60
N VAL A 249 -12.84 41.90 -47.54
CA VAL A 249 -12.54 43.10 -48.34
C VAL A 249 -11.08 43.04 -48.84
N HIS A 250 -10.95 43.31 -50.14
CA HIS A 250 -9.76 43.30 -50.99
C HIS A 250 -8.88 44.56 -50.84
N SER A 251 -7.68 44.48 -51.44
CA SER A 251 -6.79 45.57 -51.92
C SER A 251 -5.76 46.14 -50.93
N LYS A 252 -4.54 46.56 -51.32
CA LYS A 252 -3.67 46.46 -52.52
C LYS A 252 -2.26 46.89 -52.03
N HIS A 253 -1.18 46.33 -52.58
CA HIS A 253 0.20 46.83 -52.42
C HIS A 253 0.37 48.22 -53.06
N PRO A 254 1.41 48.99 -52.64
CA PRO A 254 2.59 49.16 -53.50
C PRO A 254 3.96 49.10 -52.76
N LEU A 255 5.03 49.17 -53.56
CA LEU A 255 6.45 48.84 -53.31
C LEU A 255 7.34 50.08 -53.04
N GLU A 256 8.37 49.88 -52.17
CA GLU A 256 9.79 50.38 -52.21
C GLU A 256 10.17 51.88 -52.11
N PRO A 257 11.48 52.27 -51.89
CA PRO A 257 12.71 51.51 -51.53
C PRO A 257 13.67 52.15 -50.46
N VAL A 258 14.62 51.31 -49.99
CA VAL A 258 16.08 51.48 -49.70
C VAL A 258 16.63 52.68 -48.89
N GLY A 259 17.47 52.37 -47.88
CA GLY A 259 18.45 53.28 -47.28
C GLY A 259 19.40 52.57 -46.31
N GLU A 260 20.62 52.32 -46.78
CA GLU A 260 21.78 51.68 -46.14
C GLU A 260 22.52 52.67 -45.21
N ASP A 261 22.94 52.28 -44.00
CA ASP A 261 24.24 52.72 -43.46
C ASP A 261 24.75 51.81 -42.34
N SER A 262 26.06 51.61 -42.38
CA SER A 262 26.89 50.80 -41.50
C SER A 262 27.90 51.73 -40.83
N ARG A 263 28.02 51.71 -39.49
CA ARG A 263 29.25 52.12 -38.75
C ARG A 263 29.15 51.86 -37.24
N THR A 264 30.02 50.96 -36.79
CA THR A 264 30.89 51.01 -35.59
C THR A 264 30.71 52.17 -34.60
N ASN A 265 30.61 51.86 -33.30
CA ASN A 265 31.62 52.32 -32.33
C ASN A 265 31.58 51.60 -30.97
N GLN A 266 32.78 51.42 -30.43
CA GLN A 266 33.16 50.90 -29.12
C GLN A 266 32.90 51.89 -27.96
N GLU A 267 32.90 51.31 -26.76
CA GLU A 267 33.47 51.83 -25.50
C GLU A 267 32.66 52.73 -24.52
N SER A 268 32.57 52.19 -23.30
CA SER A 268 32.85 52.82 -22.00
C SER A 268 31.84 53.80 -21.39
N HIS A 269 31.28 53.45 -20.22
CA HIS A 269 31.76 53.96 -18.92
C HIS A 269 30.90 53.49 -17.72
N ARG A 270 31.63 53.20 -16.64
CA ARG A 270 31.31 52.87 -15.24
C ARG A 270 30.14 53.64 -14.59
N ALA A 271 29.47 53.01 -13.61
CA ALA A 271 29.41 53.51 -12.22
C ALA A 271 28.75 52.51 -11.22
N ASN A 272 29.40 52.39 -10.05
CA ASN A 272 28.94 52.01 -8.71
C ASN A 272 28.77 50.53 -8.26
N GLN A 273 29.89 49.96 -7.80
CA GLN A 273 30.22 49.63 -6.39
C GLN A 273 29.50 50.50 -5.33
N ASP A 274 29.30 50.19 -4.05
CA ASP A 274 29.63 49.12 -3.10
C ASP A 274 28.75 49.41 -1.85
N SER A 275 28.47 48.41 -1.00
CA SER A 275 28.63 48.50 0.47
C SER A 275 27.91 47.35 1.21
N ASN A 276 28.64 46.32 1.61
CA ASN A 276 29.04 46.12 3.01
C ASN A 276 29.55 44.69 3.24
N ASP A 277 30.83 44.64 3.56
CA ASP A 277 31.58 43.49 4.04
C ASP A 277 31.70 43.54 5.59
N ASP A 278 32.24 42.47 6.15
CA ASP A 278 32.73 42.26 7.54
C ASP A 278 31.66 41.84 8.58
N GLY A 279 31.81 40.77 9.38
CA GLY A 279 32.95 39.89 9.66
C GLY A 279 32.92 39.44 11.14
N SER A 280 33.17 38.15 11.38
CA SER A 280 33.52 37.49 12.67
C SER A 280 32.38 37.24 13.71
N LEU A 281 32.01 35.98 13.97
CA LEU A 281 32.56 35.01 14.95
C LEU A 281 32.26 35.36 16.42
N PHE A 282 31.35 34.63 17.07
CA PHE A 282 31.48 34.18 18.47
C PHE A 282 30.51 33.01 18.78
N ASP A 283 31.12 31.82 18.85
CA ASP A 283 30.99 30.76 19.87
C ASP A 283 29.70 30.65 20.70
N LEU A 284 29.03 29.48 20.64
CA LEU A 284 28.16 28.98 21.72
C LEU A 284 28.13 27.44 21.69
N ASN A 285 29.09 26.84 22.41
CA ASN A 285 29.07 25.43 22.79
C ASN A 285 28.43 25.24 24.19
N ARG A 286 27.60 24.20 24.29
CA ARG A 286 27.38 23.33 25.47
C ARG A 286 26.75 23.91 26.76
N LYS A 287 25.57 23.38 27.11
CA LYS A 287 25.24 22.86 28.45
C LYS A 287 23.92 22.07 28.43
N THR A 288 24.00 20.74 28.43
CA THR A 288 23.02 19.88 29.12
C THR A 288 23.71 18.62 29.58
N HIS A 289 23.53 18.34 30.87
CA HIS A 289 24.22 17.36 31.68
C HIS A 289 23.94 15.91 31.28
N LEU A 290 25.01 15.12 31.20
CA LEU A 290 24.99 13.68 31.37
C LEU A 290 24.61 13.34 32.82
N ARG A 291 23.56 12.55 33.02
CA ARG A 291 23.36 11.76 34.25
C ARG A 291 23.48 10.29 33.89
N THR A 292 24.61 9.71 34.28
CA THR A 292 24.86 8.27 34.35
C THR A 292 24.21 7.74 35.62
N ASN A 293 23.30 6.76 35.50
CA ASN A 293 22.95 5.91 36.64
C ASN A 293 23.70 4.58 36.49
N ASN A 294 24.70 4.41 37.34
CA ASN A 294 25.31 3.13 37.65
C ASN A 294 24.36 2.34 38.55
N TYR A 295 24.05 1.10 38.18
CA TYR A 295 23.76 0.04 39.15
C TYR A 295 24.65 -1.14 38.77
N GLY A 296 25.65 -1.39 39.61
CA GLY A 296 26.41 -2.64 39.66
C GLY A 296 25.69 -3.69 40.52
N PRO A 297 26.19 -4.93 40.52
CA PRO A 297 25.47 -6.14 40.89
C PRO A 297 25.52 -6.43 42.39
N ASP A 298 24.75 -7.45 42.78
CA ASP A 298 24.73 -8.20 44.04
C ASP A 298 23.45 -7.99 44.87
N ASP A 299 22.56 -8.99 44.84
CA ASP A 299 22.06 -9.71 46.01
C ASP A 299 20.96 -10.74 45.63
N ALA A 300 21.22 -12.01 45.99
CA ALA A 300 20.33 -13.15 46.25
C ALA A 300 19.33 -13.66 45.18
#